data_AF-A0A7Y0DRA3-F1
#
_entry.id   AF-A0A7Y0DRA3-F1
#
_cell.length_a   1.000
_cell.length_b   1.000
_cell.length_c   1.000
_cell.angle_alpha   90.00
_cell.angle_beta   90.00
_cell.angle_gamma   90.00
#
_symmetry.space_group_name_H-M   'P 1'
#
loop_
_entity.id
_entity.type
_entity.pdbx_description
1 polymer ?
#
loop_
_entity_poly.entity_id
_entity_poly.type
_entity_poly.pdbx_seq_one_letter_code
_entity_poly.pdbx_strand_id
1 'polypeptide(L)' 'MQFDSFSDFIAMGGYGFYVWLSFGSCTLILLGILVSSWNDTKRIMVSVQQQAEREARIKHAQQENQA' A
#
# COMPACT_ATOMS: atom_id res chain seq x y z
N MET A 1 -8.95 41.55 4.79
CA MET A 1 -9.57 40.21 4.61
C MET A 1 -8.80 39.26 5.53
N GLN A 2 -9.40 38.23 6.13
CA GLN A 2 -8.71 37.46 7.19
C GLN A 2 -7.50 36.65 6.68
N PHE A 3 -7.38 36.48 5.37
CA PHE A 3 -6.19 35.98 4.69
C PHE A 3 -6.06 36.79 3.39
N ASP A 4 -4.97 37.52 3.21
CA ASP A 4 -4.74 38.35 2.01
C ASP A 4 -4.11 37.55 0.87
N SER A 5 -3.66 36.31 1.13
CA SER A 5 -3.07 35.44 0.12
C SER A 5 -3.16 33.94 0.48
N PHE A 6 -3.07 33.07 -0.54
CA PHE A 6 -2.92 31.61 -0.34
C PHE A 6 -1.65 31.28 0.47
N SER A 7 -0.62 32.13 0.38
CA SER A 7 0.60 32.02 1.17
C SER A 7 0.34 32.23 2.65
N ASP A 8 -0.51 33.18 3.04
CA ASP A 8 -0.90 33.40 4.46
C ASP A 8 -1.78 32.28 5.01
N PHE A 9 -2.43 31.50 4.15
CA PHE A 9 -3.18 30.31 4.56
C PHE A 9 -2.25 29.13 4.88
N ILE A 10 -1.16 28.98 4.12
CA ILE A 10 -0.11 28.00 4.40
C ILE A 10 0.75 28.45 5.60
N ALA A 11 1.08 29.73 5.63
CA ALA A 11 1.89 30.40 6.62
C ALA A 11 1.03 31.22 7.59
N MET A 12 -0.12 30.68 8.02
CA MET A 12 -0.91 31.28 9.11
C MET A 12 0.01 31.34 10.32
N GLY A 13 0.56 32.53 10.60
CA GLY A 13 1.77 32.72 11.39
C GLY A 13 1.87 31.82 12.62
N GLY A 14 3.05 31.25 12.87
CA GLY A 14 3.34 30.35 14.00
C GLY A 14 2.65 28.98 13.99
N TYR A 15 1.39 28.88 13.55
CA TYR A 15 0.54 27.69 13.71
C TYR A 15 0.42 26.83 12.44
N GLY A 16 0.63 27.40 11.25
CA GLY A 16 0.55 26.67 9.98
C GLY A 16 1.45 25.44 9.94
N PHE A 17 2.66 25.55 10.52
CA PHE A 17 3.60 24.43 10.61
C PHE A 17 3.00 23.22 11.32
N TYR A 18 2.35 23.42 12.48
CA TYR A 18 1.75 22.34 13.27
C TYR A 18 0.56 21.68 12.56
N VAL A 19 -0.24 22.48 11.85
CA VAL A 19 -1.38 21.98 11.06
C VAL A 19 -0.86 21.11 9.91
N TRP A 20 0.10 21.62 9.13
CA TRP A 20 0.69 20.87 8.02
C TRP A 20 1.41 19.60 8.47
N LEU A 21 2.06 19.59 9.63
CA LEU A 21 2.68 18.39 10.19
C LEU A 21 1.64 17.35 10.61
N SER A 22 0.51 17.78 11.17
CA SER A 22 -0.60 16.90 11.56
C SER A 22 -1.31 16.30 10.33
N PHE A 23 -1.64 17.14 9.35
CA PHE A 23 -2.23 16.69 8.08
C PHE A 23 -1.26 15.84 7.26
N GLY A 24 0.01 16.23 7.19
CA GLY A 24 1.07 15.51 6.49
C GLY A 24 1.35 14.16 7.12
N SER A 25 1.42 14.07 8.45
CA SER A 25 1.60 12.79 9.15
C SER A 25 0.40 11.85 8.95
N CYS A 26 -0.83 12.37 9.04
CA CYS A 26 -2.02 11.59 8.73
C CYS A 26 -2.00 11.08 7.27
N THR A 27 -1.68 11.96 6.32
CA THR A 27 -1.58 11.61 4.89
C THR A 27 -0.50 10.56 4.65
N LEU A 28 0.66 10.67 5.31
CA LEU A 28 1.74 9.69 5.24
C LEU A 28 1.30 8.31 5.75
N ILE A 29 0.59 8.27 6.87
CA ILE A 29 0.07 7.01 7.42
C ILE A 29 -0.93 6.37 6.44
N LEU A 30 -1.86 7.15 5.91
CA LEU A 30 -2.84 6.66 4.93
C LEU A 30 -2.16 6.15 3.65
N LEU A 31 -1.16 6.88 3.13
CA LEU A 31 -0.35 6.42 2.00
C LEU A 31 0.39 5.13 2.32
N GLY A 32 0.97 5.01 3.52
CA GLY A 32 1.62 3.79 3.98
C GLY A 32 0.69 2.58 3.95
N ILE A 33 -0.56 2.75 4.41
CA ILE A 33 -1.58 1.70 4.41
C ILE A 33 -2.03 1.36 2.97
N LEU A 34 -2.19 2.36 2.11
CA LEU A 34 -2.54 2.12 0.69
C LEU A 34 -1.46 1.32 -0.03
N VAL A 35 -0.19 1.70 0.16
CA VAL A 35 0.95 0.99 -0.42
C VAL A 35 1.06 -0.42 0.14
N SER A 36 0.86 -0.61 1.44
CA SER A 36 0.87 -1.95 2.04
C SER A 36 -0.26 -2.82 1.49
N SER A 37 -1.48 -2.28 1.39
CA SER A 37 -2.64 -2.99 0.84
C SER A 37 -2.43 -3.44 -0.61
N TRP A 38 -1.83 -2.60 -1.44
CA TRP A 38 -1.44 -2.99 -2.81
C TRP A 38 -0.38 -4.08 -2.83
N ASN A 39 0.60 -4.01 -1.94
CA ASN A 39 1.63 -5.04 -1.84
C ASN A 39 1.09 -6.37 -1.31
N ASP A 40 0.16 -6.34 -0.35
CA ASP A 40 -0.44 -7.55 0.22
C ASP A 40 -1.25 -8.31 -0.82
N THR A 41 -1.97 -7.60 -1.69
CA THR A 41 -2.66 -8.21 -2.83
C THR A 41 -1.69 -8.96 -3.75
N LYS A 42 -0.52 -8.37 -4.03
CA LYS A 42 0.53 -9.04 -4.83
C LYS A 42 1.14 -10.24 -4.10
N ARG A 43 1.36 -10.14 -2.79
CA ARG A 43 1.90 -11.24 -1.97
C ARG A 43 0.98 -12.45 -1.97
N ILE A 44 -0.33 -12.24 -1.84
CA ILE A 44 -1.31 -13.33 -1.88
C ILE A 44 -1.26 -14.02 -3.24
N MET A 45 -1.25 -13.26 -4.35
CA MET A 45 -1.21 -13.85 -5.69
C MET A 45 0.05 -14.69 -5.94
N VAL A 46 1.22 -14.22 -5.48
CA VAL A 46 2.48 -14.97 -5.57
C VAL A 46 2.42 -16.27 -4.76
N SER A 47 1.84 -16.23 -3.56
CA SER A 47 1.74 -17.43 -2.71
C SER A 47 0.82 -18.50 -3.31
N VAL A 48 -0.26 -18.09 -3.98
CA VAL A 48 -1.19 -18.99 -4.67
C VAL A 48 -0.53 -19.64 -5.89
N GLN A 49 0.24 -18.87 -6.67
CA GLN A 49 0.96 -19.42 -7.82
C GLN A 49 2.00 -20.48 -7.40
N GLN A 50 2.74 -20.23 -6.32
CA GLN A 50 3.72 -21.19 -5.80
C GLN A 50 3.09 -22.50 -5.32
N GLN A 51 1.88 -22.44 -4.75
CA GLN A 51 1.13 -23.64 -4.36
C GLN A 51 0.59 -24.39 -5.60
N ALA A 52 0.04 -23.67 -6.58
CA ALA A 52 -0.48 -24.26 -7.81
C ALA A 52 0.62 -25.02 -8.59
N GLU A 53 1.84 -24.49 -8.65
CA GLU A 53 2.98 -25.18 -9.28
C GLU A 53 3.39 -26.47 -8.54
N ARG A 54 3.30 -26.49 -7.21
CA ARG A 54 3.60 -27.70 -6.42
C ARG A 54 2.57 -28.79 -6.70
N GLU A 55 1.30 -28.43 -6.74
CA GLU A 55 0.23 -29.38 -7.05
C GLU A 55 0.31 -29.90 -8.49
N ALA A 56 0.65 -29.05 -9.46
CA ALA A 56 0.85 -29.45 -10.85
C ALA A 56 1.94 -30.53 -10.99
N ARG A 57 3.08 -30.36 -10.29
CA ARG A 57 4.17 -31.35 -10.30
C ARG A 57 3.75 -32.71 -9.73
N ILE A 58 2.97 -32.71 -8.64
CA ILE A 58 2.49 -33.96 -8.03
C ILE A 58 1.48 -34.66 -8.96
N LYS A 59 0.58 -33.91 -9.61
CA LYS A 59 -0.37 -34.46 -10.58
C LYS A 59 0.33 -35.08 -11.79
N HIS A 60 1.35 -34.43 -12.34
CA HIS A 60 2.13 -34.98 -13.44
C HIS A 60 2.86 -36.26 -13.04
N ALA A 61 3.50 -36.30 -11.86
CA ALA A 61 4.16 -37.50 -11.37
C ALA A 61 3.18 -38.66 -11.07
N GLN A 62 1.94 -38.37 -10.66
CA GLN A 62 0.90 -39.40 -10.47
C GLN A 62 0.35 -39.94 -11.79
N GLN A 63 0.19 -39.10 -12.82
CA GLN A 63 -0.22 -39.54 -14.15
C GLN A 63 0.84 -40.41 -14.82
N GLU A 64 2.12 -40.07 -14.62
CA GLU A 64 3.26 -40.84 -15.16
C GLU A 64 3.45 -42.20 -14.46
N ASN A 65 3.06 -42.31 -13.19
CA ASN A 65 3.05 -43.58 -12.44
C ASN A 65 1.78 -44.44 -12.64
N GLN A 66 0.76 -43.92 -13.32
CA GLN A 66 -0.49 -44.63 -13.64
C GLN A 66 -0.55 -45.12 -15.11
N ALA A 67 0.45 -44.79 -15.94
CA ALA A 67 0.63 -45.30 -17.30
C ALA A 67 1.62 -46.47 -17.33
#